data_AF-A0A1J5INU4-F1
#
_entry.id   AF-A0A1J5INU4-F1
#
_cell.length_a   1.000
_cell.length_b   1.000
_cell.length_c   1.000
_cell.angle_alpha   90.00
_cell.angle_beta   90.00
_cell.angle_gamma   90.00
#
_symmetry.space_group_name_H-M   'P 1'
#
loop_
_entity.id
_entity.type
_entity.pdbx_description
1 polymer ?
#
loop_
_entity_poly.entity_id
_entity_poly.type
_entity_poly.pdbx_seq_one_letter_code
_entity_poly.pdbx_strand_id
1 'polypeptide(L)'
;DHPDPLRVVMLCLFHDLAEARTGDMNYVNKQYVAVDEAGAIADLAKTLPFGNEVVELTAEYRSGQSSASHLAHDADQLDLILELKAQHDLGNPYAVRWLHFARRRLRTELGQKLAARVATTDSCDWWFDGHDHWWEHRDGSDPAEPDRPEPDLAATHNPTSGTERTS
;
A
#
# COMPACT_ATOMS: atom_id res chain seq x y z
N ASP A 1 10.39 11.19 20.60
CA ASP A 1 9.83 9.93 21.13
C ASP A 1 8.89 9.33 20.12
N HIS A 2 9.14 8.07 19.75
CA HIS A 2 8.25 7.30 18.88
C HIS A 2 7.27 6.50 19.76
N PRO A 3 6.02 6.27 19.30
CA PRO A 3 5.12 5.37 20.01
C PRO A 3 5.71 3.96 20.09
N ASP A 4 5.24 3.17 21.06
CA ASP A 4 5.62 1.76 21.20
C ASP A 4 5.37 1.00 19.88
N PRO A 5 6.41 0.43 19.24
CA PRO A 5 6.27 -0.33 18.00
C PRO A 5 5.28 -1.48 18.11
N LEU A 6 5.22 -2.17 19.26
CA LEU A 6 4.29 -3.28 19.45
C LEU A 6 2.84 -2.78 19.36
N ARG A 7 2.55 -1.61 19.94
CA ARG A 7 1.21 -1.02 19.86
C ARG A 7 0.83 -0.69 18.42
N VAL A 8 1.75 -0.10 17.64
CA VAL A 8 1.51 0.20 16.21
C VAL A 8 1.22 -1.08 15.43
N VAL A 9 2.03 -2.13 15.62
CA VAL A 9 1.83 -3.42 14.96
C VAL A 9 0.47 -4.04 15.32
N MET A 10 0.08 -3.99 16.59
CA MET A 10 -1.24 -4.49 17.01
C MET A 10 -2.38 -3.69 16.39
N LEU A 11 -2.26 -2.36 16.27
CA LEU A 11 -3.26 -1.56 15.58
C LEU A 11 -3.38 -1.97 14.10
N CYS A 12 -2.26 -2.12 13.39
CA CYS A 12 -2.27 -2.58 12.00
C CYS A 12 -2.88 -3.99 11.87
N LEU A 13 -2.56 -4.90 12.79
CA LEU A 13 -3.07 -6.27 12.73
C LEU A 13 -4.59 -6.36 12.90
N PHE A 14 -5.17 -5.51 13.76
CA PHE A 14 -6.57 -5.63 14.17
C PHE A 14 -7.52 -4.63 13.51
N HIS A 15 -7.03 -3.61 12.79
CA HIS A 15 -7.89 -2.51 12.32
C HIS A 15 -9.02 -2.93 11.37
N ASP A 16 -8.81 -3.96 10.56
CA ASP A 16 -9.81 -4.49 9.62
C ASP A 16 -10.41 -5.81 10.07
N LEU A 17 -10.24 -6.18 11.35
CA LEU A 17 -10.78 -7.45 11.86
C LEU A 17 -12.32 -7.55 11.72
N ALA A 18 -13.03 -6.41 11.72
CA ALA A 18 -14.47 -6.37 11.50
C ALA A 18 -14.87 -6.90 10.10
N GLU A 19 -13.99 -6.73 9.10
CA GLU A 19 -14.24 -7.10 7.70
C GLU A 19 -14.39 -8.61 7.51
N ALA A 20 -13.88 -9.43 8.43
CA ALA A 20 -14.14 -10.87 8.45
C ALA A 20 -15.64 -11.22 8.54
N ARG A 21 -16.47 -10.30 9.04
CA ARG A 21 -17.93 -10.47 9.15
C ARG A 21 -18.71 -9.51 8.27
N THR A 22 -18.17 -8.34 7.98
CA THR A 22 -18.86 -7.29 7.22
C THR A 22 -18.50 -7.30 5.74
N GLY A 23 -17.40 -7.96 5.35
CA GLY A 23 -16.72 -7.79 4.07
C GLY A 23 -15.92 -6.49 4.00
N ASP A 24 -14.96 -6.43 3.08
CA ASP A 24 -14.22 -5.21 2.73
C ASP A 24 -15.14 -4.28 1.94
N MET A 25 -15.38 -3.09 2.50
CA MET A 25 -16.16 -2.05 1.83
C MET A 25 -15.25 -1.22 0.93
N ASN A 26 -15.30 -1.51 -0.37
CA ASN A 26 -14.66 -0.65 -1.35
C ASN A 26 -15.26 0.77 -1.36
N TYR A 27 -14.60 1.68 -2.07
CA TYR A 27 -14.97 3.11 -2.08
C TYR A 27 -16.42 3.37 -2.53
N VAL A 28 -16.97 2.55 -3.42
CA VAL A 28 -18.36 2.66 -3.88
C VAL A 28 -19.32 2.13 -2.82
N ASN A 29 -19.01 0.99 -2.19
CA ASN A 29 -19.84 0.45 -1.10
C ASN A 29 -20.01 1.45 0.04
N LYS A 30 -18.93 2.17 0.40
CA LYS A 30 -18.93 3.22 1.43
C LYS A 30 -19.90 4.39 1.16
N GLN A 31 -20.42 4.54 -0.07
CA GLN A 31 -21.43 5.55 -0.40
C GLN A 31 -22.87 5.12 -0.09
N TYR A 32 -23.12 3.81 -0.02
CA TYR A 32 -24.49 3.26 0.01
C TYR A 32 -24.74 2.31 1.19
N VAL A 33 -23.68 1.83 1.84
CA VAL A 33 -23.77 0.85 2.92
C VAL A 33 -23.29 1.48 4.22
N ALA A 34 -24.12 1.40 5.26
CA ALA A 34 -23.73 1.69 6.63
C ALA A 34 -23.39 0.37 7.33
N VAL A 35 -22.12 0.16 7.66
CA VAL A 35 -21.63 -1.05 8.31
C VAL A 35 -21.62 -0.88 9.83
N ASP A 36 -22.12 -1.88 10.55
CA ASP A 36 -22.01 -1.96 12.01
C ASP A 36 -20.73 -2.69 12.44
N GLU A 37 -19.59 -2.02 12.29
CA GLU A 37 -18.28 -2.56 12.69
C GLU A 37 -18.21 -2.79 14.20
N ALA A 38 -18.82 -1.90 14.99
CA ALA A 38 -18.82 -2.00 16.45
C ALA A 38 -19.55 -3.26 16.93
N GLY A 39 -20.73 -3.55 16.35
CA GLY A 39 -21.45 -4.79 16.59
C GLY A 39 -20.65 -6.02 16.16
N ALA A 40 -20.04 -5.99 14.97
CA ALA A 40 -19.23 -7.09 14.45
C ALA A 40 -18.04 -7.43 15.39
N ILE A 41 -17.31 -6.41 15.86
CA ILE A 41 -16.22 -6.57 16.82
C ILE A 41 -16.73 -7.02 18.18
N ALA A 42 -17.82 -6.43 18.70
CA ALA A 42 -18.37 -6.81 20.01
C ALA A 42 -18.78 -8.30 20.04
N ASP A 43 -19.41 -8.80 18.98
CA ASP A 43 -19.78 -10.21 18.88
C ASP A 43 -18.56 -11.13 18.69
N LEU A 44 -17.47 -10.63 18.12
CA LEU A 44 -16.23 -11.39 17.97
C LEU A 44 -15.51 -11.48 19.32
N ALA A 45 -15.36 -10.34 19.98
CA ALA A 45 -14.69 -10.18 21.27
C ALA A 45 -15.30 -11.07 22.37
N LYS A 46 -16.62 -11.26 22.41
CA LYS A 46 -17.31 -12.14 23.38
C LYS A 46 -16.79 -13.57 23.41
N THR A 47 -16.18 -14.05 22.33
CA THR A 47 -15.70 -15.43 22.19
C THR A 47 -14.21 -15.59 22.50
N LEU A 48 -13.49 -14.50 22.77
CA LEU A 48 -12.05 -14.50 22.96
C LEU A 48 -11.66 -14.20 24.41
N PRO A 49 -10.63 -14.88 24.95
CA PRO A 49 -10.14 -14.57 26.30
C PRO A 49 -9.48 -13.18 26.40
N PHE A 50 -9.14 -12.57 25.27
CA PHE A 50 -8.57 -11.22 25.13
C PHE A 50 -9.50 -10.26 24.34
N GLY A 51 -10.82 -10.50 24.42
CA GLY A 51 -11.79 -9.73 23.65
C GLY A 51 -11.79 -8.23 23.97
N ASN A 52 -11.55 -7.86 25.22
CA ASN A 52 -11.52 -6.46 25.65
C ASN A 52 -10.36 -5.70 24.98
N GLU A 53 -9.19 -6.34 24.88
CA GLU A 53 -8.02 -5.75 24.23
C GLU A 53 -8.29 -5.48 22.74
N VAL A 54 -9.02 -6.36 22.05
CA VAL A 54 -9.45 -6.17 20.65
C VAL A 54 -10.40 -4.98 20.52
N VAL A 55 -11.38 -4.86 21.41
CA VAL A 55 -12.32 -3.73 21.43
C VAL A 55 -11.56 -2.42 21.65
N GLU A 56 -10.61 -2.38 22.59
CA GLU A 56 -9.81 -1.20 22.86
C GLU A 56 -8.89 -0.82 21.69
N LEU A 57 -8.22 -1.79 21.07
CA LEU A 57 -7.37 -1.57 19.90
C LEU A 57 -8.16 -1.00 18.72
N THR A 58 -9.29 -1.61 18.40
CA THR A 58 -10.16 -1.16 17.29
C THR A 58 -10.73 0.22 17.58
N ALA A 59 -11.16 0.50 18.81
CA ALA A 59 -11.61 1.83 19.21
C ALA A 59 -10.48 2.88 19.12
N GLU A 60 -9.26 2.55 19.55
CA GLU A 60 -8.12 3.45 19.40
C GLU A 60 -7.84 3.75 17.92
N TYR A 61 -7.76 2.71 17.08
CA TYR A 61 -7.53 2.90 15.65
C TYR A 61 -8.61 3.80 15.03
N ARG A 62 -9.89 3.55 15.31
CA ARG A 62 -11.00 4.33 14.75
C ARG A 62 -11.06 5.76 15.29
N SER A 63 -10.60 6.01 16.52
CA SER A 63 -10.50 7.36 17.07
C SER A 63 -9.56 8.24 16.25
N GLY A 64 -8.47 7.66 15.71
CA GLY A 64 -7.49 8.41 14.93
C GLY A 64 -6.83 9.54 15.72
N GLN A 65 -6.69 9.44 17.04
CA GLN A 65 -6.17 10.53 17.89
C GLN A 65 -4.77 10.26 18.47
N SER A 66 -4.39 8.98 18.64
CA SER A 66 -3.09 8.63 19.21
C SER A 66 -1.99 8.70 18.15
N SER A 67 -0.74 8.94 18.58
CA SER A 67 0.43 8.88 17.70
C SER A 67 0.60 7.49 17.07
N ALA A 68 0.30 6.42 17.81
CA ALA A 68 0.32 5.05 17.29
C ALA A 68 -0.76 4.83 16.23
N SER A 69 -1.98 5.33 16.45
CA SER A 69 -3.07 5.29 15.47
C SER A 69 -2.70 6.07 14.20
N HIS A 70 -2.08 7.24 14.31
CA HIS A 70 -1.60 7.98 13.13
C HIS A 70 -0.61 7.17 12.28
N LEU A 71 0.34 6.48 12.91
CA LEU A 71 1.27 5.61 12.19
C LEU A 71 0.59 4.40 11.58
N ALA A 72 -0.40 3.80 12.25
CA ALA A 72 -1.15 2.66 11.71
C ALA A 72 -2.03 3.06 10.51
N HIS A 73 -2.68 4.23 10.56
CA HIS A 73 -3.40 4.81 9.42
C HIS A 73 -2.45 5.12 8.26
N ASP A 74 -1.26 5.67 8.54
CA ASP A 74 -0.26 5.90 7.50
C ASP A 74 0.26 4.59 6.89
N ALA A 75 0.43 3.55 7.70
CA ALA A 75 0.87 2.24 7.22
C ALA A 75 -0.15 1.61 6.25
N ASP A 76 -1.44 1.60 6.61
CA ASP A 76 -2.53 1.17 5.72
C ASP A 76 -2.52 1.97 4.40
N GLN A 77 -2.39 3.31 4.49
CA GLN A 77 -2.35 4.13 3.29
C GLN A 77 -1.10 3.92 2.43
N LEU A 78 0.06 3.66 3.05
CA LEU A 78 1.30 3.38 2.34
C LEU A 78 1.24 2.03 1.62
N ASP A 79 0.61 1.03 2.21
CA ASP A 79 0.38 -0.28 1.57
C ASP A 79 -0.43 -0.12 0.28
N LEU A 80 -1.56 0.61 0.35
CA LEU A 80 -2.34 0.96 -0.84
C LEU A 80 -1.52 1.78 -1.86
N ILE A 81 -0.68 2.71 -1.42
CA ILE A 81 0.16 3.51 -2.33
C ILE A 81 1.18 2.63 -3.06
N LEU A 82 1.76 1.63 -2.40
CA LEU A 82 2.68 0.68 -3.03
C LEU A 82 1.98 -0.15 -4.11
N GLU A 83 0.79 -0.70 -3.82
CA GLU A 83 -0.01 -1.43 -4.80
C GLU A 83 -0.35 -0.52 -6.00
N LEU A 84 -0.83 0.70 -5.72
CA LEU A 84 -1.16 1.64 -6.79
C LEU A 84 0.06 2.08 -7.60
N LYS A 85 1.25 2.16 -7.00
CA LYS A 85 2.49 2.43 -7.73
C LYS A 85 2.83 1.28 -8.67
N ALA A 86 2.75 0.03 -8.21
CA ALA A 86 2.94 -1.14 -9.07
C ALA A 86 1.92 -1.15 -10.23
N GLN A 87 0.65 -0.88 -9.96
CA GLN A 87 -0.38 -0.74 -11.00
C GLN A 87 -0.06 0.39 -12.00
N HIS A 88 0.46 1.52 -11.51
CA HIS A 88 0.86 2.63 -12.36
C HIS A 88 2.01 2.25 -13.30
N ASP A 89 3.03 1.56 -12.80
CA ASP A 89 4.18 1.09 -13.57
C ASP A 89 3.76 0.07 -14.64
N LEU A 90 2.76 -0.76 -14.33
CA LEU A 90 2.12 -1.67 -15.27
C LEU A 90 1.17 -0.98 -16.27
N GLY A 91 1.06 0.35 -16.23
CA GLY A 91 0.31 1.14 -17.20
C GLY A 91 -1.18 1.33 -16.89
N ASN A 92 -1.65 1.05 -15.66
CA ASN A 92 -3.04 1.30 -15.28
C ASN A 92 -3.32 2.81 -15.19
N PRO A 93 -4.15 3.39 -16.09
CA PRO A 93 -4.36 4.85 -16.14
C PRO A 93 -5.16 5.37 -14.92
N TYR A 94 -5.91 4.50 -14.24
CA TYR A 94 -6.68 4.90 -13.07
C TYR A 94 -5.83 5.00 -11.80
N ALA A 95 -4.69 4.30 -11.76
CA ALA A 95 -3.82 4.28 -10.58
C ALA A 95 -3.36 5.68 -10.15
N VAL A 96 -3.02 6.55 -11.11
CA VAL A 96 -2.62 7.95 -10.86
C VAL A 96 -3.71 8.73 -10.11
N ARG A 97 -4.98 8.54 -10.47
CA ARG A 97 -6.11 9.20 -9.80
C ARG A 97 -6.24 8.72 -8.36
N TRP A 98 -6.10 7.42 -8.13
CA TRP A 98 -6.17 6.85 -6.78
C TRP A 98 -4.98 7.28 -5.92
N LEU A 99 -3.76 7.30 -6.48
CA LEU A 99 -2.54 7.78 -5.81
C LEU A 99 -2.71 9.22 -5.29
N HIS A 100 -3.32 10.11 -6.09
CA HIS A 100 -3.60 11.48 -5.67
C HIS A 100 -4.42 11.52 -4.37
N PHE A 101 -5.49 10.72 -4.27
CA PHE A 101 -6.34 10.70 -3.07
C PHE A 101 -5.69 9.96 -1.90
N ALA A 102 -4.99 8.85 -2.14
CA ALA A 102 -4.31 8.08 -1.09
C ALA A 102 -3.25 8.92 -0.37
N ARG A 103 -2.43 9.67 -1.11
CA ARG A 103 -1.40 10.56 -0.52
C ARG A 103 -1.96 11.63 0.41
N ARG A 104 -3.18 12.10 0.18
CA ARG A 104 -3.84 13.13 1.01
C ARG A 104 -4.35 12.60 2.35
N ARG A 105 -4.42 11.27 2.51
CA ARG A 105 -4.88 10.61 3.75
C ARG A 105 -3.74 10.39 4.74
N LEU A 106 -2.49 10.54 4.30
CA LEU A 106 -1.31 10.45 5.16
C LEU A 106 -1.29 11.59 6.16
N ARG A 107 -1.15 11.24 7.44
CA ARG A 107 -1.23 12.11 8.61
C ARG A 107 0.15 12.60 9.05
N THR A 108 1.17 11.76 8.95
CA THR A 108 2.51 12.08 9.46
C THR A 108 3.45 12.60 8.37
N GLU A 109 4.39 13.46 8.75
CA GLU A 109 5.45 13.90 7.84
C GLU A 109 6.31 12.73 7.33
N LEU A 110 6.50 11.69 8.17
CA LEU A 110 7.24 10.49 7.79
C LEU A 110 6.51 9.73 6.68
N GLY A 111 5.21 9.48 6.84
CA GLY A 111 4.38 8.83 5.83
C GLY A 111 4.39 9.59 4.51
N GLN A 112 4.27 10.93 4.56
CA GLN A 112 4.33 11.77 3.37
C GLN A 112 5.69 11.71 2.65
N LYS A 113 6.80 11.69 3.40
CA LYS A 113 8.15 11.52 2.84
C LYS A 113 8.32 10.15 2.20
N LEU A 114 7.84 9.09 2.85
CA LEU A 114 7.87 7.72 2.30
C LEU A 114 7.05 7.63 1.00
N ALA A 115 5.82 8.14 0.99
CA ALA A 115 5.00 8.15 -0.21
C ALA A 115 5.62 8.96 -1.36
N ALA A 116 6.32 10.06 -1.07
CA ALA A 116 7.05 10.81 -2.08
C ALA A 116 8.21 9.99 -2.69
N ARG A 117 8.91 9.19 -1.88
CA ARG A 117 9.94 8.27 -2.37
C ARG A 117 9.34 7.16 -3.23
N VAL A 118 8.29 6.48 -2.75
CA VAL A 118 7.57 5.43 -3.48
C VAL A 118 7.12 5.93 -4.86
N ALA A 119 6.59 7.15 -4.94
CA ALA A 119 6.13 7.72 -6.20
C ALA A 119 7.24 7.88 -7.28
N THR A 120 8.51 7.84 -6.90
CA THR A 120 9.67 8.06 -7.80
C THR A 120 10.59 6.85 -7.93
N THR A 121 10.30 5.75 -7.24
CA THR A 121 11.07 4.50 -7.29
C THR A 121 10.31 3.51 -8.17
N ASP A 122 10.98 2.82 -9.07
CA ASP A 122 10.31 1.77 -9.86
C ASP A 122 9.94 0.61 -8.93
N SER A 123 8.71 0.08 -9.07
CA SER A 123 8.21 -0.96 -8.17
C SER A 123 8.99 -2.29 -8.29
N CYS A 124 9.74 -2.47 -9.37
CA CYS A 124 10.57 -3.64 -9.63
C CYS A 124 12.06 -3.42 -9.27
N ASP A 125 12.49 -2.21 -8.93
CA ASP A 125 13.91 -1.93 -8.62
C ASP A 125 14.47 -2.83 -7.51
N TRP A 126 13.65 -3.22 -6.52
CA TRP A 126 14.10 -3.99 -5.36
C TRP A 126 14.74 -5.35 -5.69
N TRP A 127 14.46 -5.92 -6.88
CA TRP A 127 14.97 -7.20 -7.34
C TRP A 127 15.63 -7.16 -8.73
N PHE A 128 15.62 -5.99 -9.40
CA PHE A 128 16.38 -5.77 -10.63
C PHE A 128 17.65 -4.93 -10.40
N ASP A 129 17.56 -3.84 -9.63
CA ASP A 129 18.70 -2.93 -9.45
C ASP A 129 19.84 -3.64 -8.70
N GLY A 130 20.99 -3.82 -9.36
CA GLY A 130 22.16 -4.51 -8.81
C GLY A 130 22.04 -6.03 -8.68
N HIS A 131 21.01 -6.65 -9.27
CA HIS A 131 20.72 -8.08 -9.13
C HIS A 131 20.97 -8.89 -10.41
N ASP A 132 21.79 -8.40 -11.35
CA ASP A 132 22.11 -9.09 -12.62
C ASP A 132 22.52 -10.57 -12.43
N HIS A 133 23.28 -10.85 -11.36
CA HIS A 133 23.73 -12.17 -10.97
C HIS A 133 22.60 -13.19 -10.65
N TRP A 134 21.34 -12.75 -10.46
CA TRP A 134 20.19 -13.64 -10.29
C TRP A 134 19.79 -14.35 -11.58
N TRP A 135 20.18 -13.78 -12.72
CA TRP A 135 19.79 -14.23 -14.06
C TRP A 135 20.92 -15.00 -14.76
N GLU A 136 22.11 -15.05 -14.16
CA GLU A 136 23.24 -15.83 -14.64
C GLU A 136 23.04 -17.33 -14.35
N HIS A 137 23.23 -18.21 -15.35
CA HIS A 137 23.15 -19.66 -15.16
C HIS A 137 24.30 -20.18 -14.30
N ARG A 138 23.97 -20.95 -13.25
CA ARG A 138 24.93 -21.46 -12.24
C ARG A 138 25.95 -22.48 -12.77
N ASP A 139 25.78 -22.98 -13.98
CA ASP A 139 26.43 -24.18 -14.50
C ASP A 139 27.19 -23.97 -15.81
N GLY A 140 27.33 -22.71 -16.28
CA GLY A 140 28.23 -22.37 -17.40
C GLY A 140 27.84 -22.97 -18.76
N SER A 141 26.67 -23.59 -18.88
CA SER A 141 26.12 -24.04 -20.15
C SER A 141 25.15 -22.99 -20.67
N ASP A 142 25.65 -22.07 -21.48
CA ASP A 142 24.81 -21.15 -22.22
C ASP A 142 24.35 -21.86 -23.52
N PRO A 143 23.06 -22.19 -23.71
CA PRO A 143 22.59 -22.53 -25.04
C PRO A 143 22.60 -21.25 -25.84
N ALA A 144 23.60 -21.09 -26.72
CA ALA A 144 23.75 -19.95 -27.61
C ALA A 144 22.37 -19.44 -28.09
N GLU A 145 21.92 -18.32 -27.52
CA GLU A 145 20.63 -17.75 -27.87
C GLU A 145 20.75 -17.24 -29.32
N PRO A 146 19.88 -17.68 -30.23
CA PRO A 146 19.95 -17.22 -31.62
C PRO A 146 19.57 -15.75 -31.66
N ASP A 147 20.56 -14.87 -31.84
CA ASP A 147 20.52 -13.46 -32.25
C ASP A 147 19.09 -12.89 -32.38
N ARG A 148 18.41 -12.73 -31.24
CA ARG A 148 17.15 -11.98 -31.17
C ARG A 148 17.55 -10.59 -30.72
N PRO A 149 17.15 -9.53 -31.46
CA PRO A 149 17.40 -8.19 -30.98
C PRO A 149 16.76 -8.05 -29.61
N GLU A 150 17.54 -7.57 -28.62
CA GLU A 150 17.01 -7.24 -27.31
C GLU A 150 15.78 -6.33 -27.49
N PRO A 151 14.66 -6.62 -26.81
CA PRO A 151 13.53 -5.71 -26.84
C PRO A 151 14.03 -4.36 -26.30
N ASP A 152 13.75 -3.28 -27.03
CA ASP A 152 14.08 -1.93 -26.60
C ASP A 152 13.27 -1.59 -25.34
N LEU A 153 13.87 -1.87 -24.18
CA LEU A 153 13.27 -1.63 -22.85
C LEU A 153 13.10 -0.12 -22.58
N ALA A 154 13.74 0.76 -23.36
CA ALA A 154 13.54 2.20 -23.23
C ALA A 154 12.23 2.69 -23.89
N ALA A 155 11.59 1.87 -24.74
CA ALA A 155 10.36 2.25 -25.45
C ALA A 155 9.08 2.15 -24.59
N THR A 156 9.14 1.60 -23.38
CA THR A 156 7.98 1.50 -22.46
C THR A 156 7.85 2.69 -21.51
N HIS A 157 8.83 3.59 -21.46
CA HIS A 157 8.72 4.85 -20.73
C HIS A 157 7.85 5.83 -21.53
N ASN A 158 6.56 5.86 -21.22
CA ASN A 158 5.62 6.84 -21.79
C ASN A 158 5.96 8.24 -21.24
N PRO A 159 6.49 9.18 -22.04
CA PRO A 159 6.73 10.53 -21.58
C PRO A 159 5.43 11.32 -21.80
N THR A 160 4.50 11.23 -20.85
CA THR A 160 3.32 12.12 -20.91
C THR A 160 3.70 13.55 -20.56
N SER A 161 3.76 14.36 -21.63
CA SER A 161 3.19 15.70 -21.78
C SER A 161 3.92 16.90 -21.18
N GLY A 162 4.75 17.53 -22.00
CA GLY A 162 4.95 18.98 -22.02
C GLY A 162 4.43 19.56 -23.33
N THR A 163 3.13 19.88 -23.41
CA THR A 163 2.60 20.65 -24.54
C THR A 163 2.83 22.13 -24.23
N GLU A 164 3.76 22.73 -24.97
CA GLU A 164 3.88 24.18 -25.10
C GLU A 164 2.53 24.77 -25.52
N ARG A 165 2.09 25.79 -24.79
CA ARG A 165 1.09 26.74 -25.27
C ARG A 165 1.78 28.09 -25.34
N THR A 166 2.15 28.47 -26.55
CA THR A 166 2.57 29.83 -26.89
C THR A 166 1.38 30.78 -26.78
N SER A 167 1.73 32.04 -26.53
CA SER A 167 0.86 33.20 -26.25
C SER A 167 -0.18 33.50 -27.35
#